data_AF-A0A392U0N8-F1
#
_entry.id   AF-A0A392U0N8-F1
#
_cell.length_a   1.000
_cell.length_b   1.000
_cell.length_c   1.000
_cell.angle_alpha   90.00
_cell.angle_beta   90.00
_cell.angle_gamma   90.00
#
_symmetry.space_group_name_H-M   'P 1'
#
loop_
_entity.id
_entity.type
_entity.pdbx_description
1 polymer ?
#
loop_
_entity_poly.entity_id
_entity_poly.type
_entity_poly.pdbx_seq_one_letter_code
_entity_poly.pdbx_strand_id
1 'polypeptide(L)' 'MIEPRMVKELNKSDTTTKWSLMPIRKVFKGTFIVAGGYDKCEGNDAIANGDTDLVAYGRLFLANPDLPKRFE' A
#
# COMPACT_ATOMS: atom_id res chain seq x y z
N MET A 1 -4.72 -3.52 11.59
CA MET A 1 -4.02 -4.62 10.90
C MET A 1 -2.96 -4.00 10.02
N ILE A 2 -1.73 -4.52 10.01
CA ILE A 2 -0.67 -4.06 9.10
C ILE A 2 -0.30 -5.25 8.23
N GLU A 3 -0.59 -5.17 6.92
CA GLU A 3 -0.31 -6.24 5.97
C GLU A 3 0.79 -5.79 4.98
N PRO A 4 2.03 -6.26 5.14
CA PRO A 4 3.10 -5.95 4.21
C PRO A 4 2.92 -6.73 2.90
N ARG A 5 2.56 -6.03 1.82
CA ARG A 5 2.73 -6.56 0.46
C ARG A 5 4.23 -6.64 0.12
N MET A 6 4.59 -7.56 -0.75
CA MET A 6 5.85 -7.49 -1.48
C MET A 6 5.46 -7.21 -2.93
N VAL A 7 5.40 -5.94 -3.33
CA VAL A 7 5.41 -5.63 -4.77
C VAL A 7 6.83 -5.90 -5.23
N LYS A 8 7.12 -7.15 -5.60
CA LYS A 8 8.34 -7.47 -6.33
C LYS A 8 8.19 -6.94 -7.75
N GLU A 9 9.19 -6.21 -8.22
CA GLU A 9 9.37 -5.84 -9.63
C GLU A 9 9.33 -7.09 -10.52
N LEU A 10 8.15 -7.47 -10.98
CA LEU A 10 7.93 -8.49 -12.02
C LEU A 10 6.57 -8.20 -12.62
N ASN A 11 6.58 -7.51 -13.77
CA ASN A 11 5.50 -7.36 -14.74
C ASN A 11 4.15 -6.81 -14.21
N LYS A 12 3.84 -5.59 -14.65
CA LYS A 12 2.61 -4.82 -14.40
C LYS A 12 1.31 -5.46 -14.98
N SER A 13 1.24 -6.79 -15.14
CA SER A 13 0.13 -7.50 -15.79
C SER A 13 -0.51 -8.63 -14.96
N ASP A 14 0.02 -8.98 -13.78
CA ASP A 14 -0.53 -10.08 -12.98
C ASP A 14 -1.41 -9.62 -11.81
N THR A 15 -2.33 -8.69 -12.06
CA THR A 15 -3.45 -8.34 -11.15
C THR A 15 -4.44 -9.51 -10.91
N THR A 16 -4.13 -10.70 -11.40
CA THR A 16 -4.94 -11.93 -11.24
C THR A 16 -4.26 -12.96 -10.34
N THR A 17 -3.31 -12.56 -9.49
CA THR A 17 -2.65 -13.50 -8.57
C THR A 17 -3.46 -13.69 -7.28
N LYS A 18 -4.39 -14.65 -7.30
CA LYS A 18 -4.91 -15.57 -6.24
C LYS A 18 -5.12 -15.12 -4.76
N TRP A 19 -4.50 -14.08 -4.24
CA TRP A 19 -4.67 -13.56 -2.88
C TRP A 19 -4.79 -12.02 -2.88
N SER A 20 -6.01 -11.53 -3.06
CA SER A 20 -6.37 -10.11 -2.88
C SER A 20 -6.61 -9.80 -1.40
N LEU A 21 -6.28 -8.58 -0.95
CA LEU A 21 -6.57 -8.08 0.41
C LEU A 21 -8.05 -7.66 0.58
N MET A 22 -8.79 -7.57 -0.52
CA MET A 22 -10.20 -7.12 -0.50
C MET A 22 -11.13 -7.97 0.38
N PRO A 23 -11.01 -9.31 0.48
CA PRO A 23 -11.83 -10.10 1.40
C PRO A 23 -11.60 -9.69 2.86
N ILE A 24 -10.35 -9.43 3.25
CA ILE A 24 -10.01 -8.99 4.61
C ILE A 24 -10.55 -7.58 4.85
N ARG A 25 -10.36 -6.66 3.90
CA ARG A 25 -10.91 -5.29 3.96
C ARG A 25 -12.44 -5.26 4.09
N LYS A 26 -13.14 -6.19 3.44
CA LYS A 26 -14.61 -6.30 3.54
C LYS A 26 -15.08 -6.67 4.95
N VAL A 27 -14.35 -7.56 5.63
CA VAL A 27 -14.72 -8.08 6.96
C VAL A 27 -14.18 -7.19 8.08
N PHE A 28 -12.96 -6.68 7.94
CA PHE A 28 -12.32 -5.84 8.93
C PHE A 28 -12.77 -4.38 8.80
N LYS A 29 -13.51 -3.88 9.81
CA LYS A 29 -14.06 -2.52 9.83
C LYS A 29 -13.18 -1.49 10.53
N GLY A 30 -12.03 -1.90 11.06
CA GLY A 30 -11.08 -0.99 11.69
C GLY A 30 -10.13 -0.35 10.67
N THR A 31 -9.23 0.50 11.17
CA THR A 31 -8.20 1.15 10.35
C THR A 31 -7.29 0.11 9.69
N PHE A 32 -7.31 0.12 8.36
CA PHE A 32 -6.53 -0.78 7.52
C PHE A 32 -5.30 -0.03 6.99
N ILE A 33 -4.12 -0.59 7.28
CA ILE A 33 -2.84 0.00 6.89
C ILE A 33 -2.12 -0.99 5.98
N VAL A 34 -1.84 -0.56 4.75
CA VAL A 34 -1.05 -1.34 3.81
C VAL A 34 0.40 -0.87 3.83
N ALA A 35 1.33 -1.82 3.74
CA ALA A 35 2.75 -1.55 3.53
C ALA A 35 3.23 -2.36 2.33
N GLY A 36 4.42 -2.09 1.79
CA GLY A 36 5.04 -3.08 0.89
C GLY A 36 5.53 -2.66 -0.48
N GLY A 37 6.26 -1.56 -0.58
CA GLY A 37 6.84 -1.12 -1.86
C GLY A 37 5.93 -0.20 -2.69
N TYR A 38 4.89 0.35 -2.07
CA TYR A 38 4.13 1.45 -2.67
C TYR A 38 5.02 2.67 -2.91
N ASP A 39 4.79 3.34 -4.02
CA ASP A 39 5.23 4.72 -4.25
C ASP A 39 4.12 5.73 -3.87
N LYS A 40 4.31 7.02 -4.21
CA LYS A 40 3.34 8.08 -3.94
C LYS A 40 2.03 7.85 -4.70
N CYS A 41 2.12 7.52 -5.99
CA CYS A 41 0.96 7.39 -6.86
C CYS A 41 0.13 6.16 -6.47
N GLU A 42 0.78 5.00 -6.34
CA GLU A 42 0.12 3.76 -5.95
C GLU A 42 -0.50 3.84 -4.56
N GLY A 43 0.15 4.55 -3.63
CA GLY A 43 -0.40 4.79 -2.30
C GLY A 43 -1.66 5.65 -2.34
N ASN A 44 -1.64 6.73 -3.12
CA ASN A 44 -2.79 7.61 -3.30
C ASN A 44 -3.96 6.90 -3.98
N ASP A 45 -3.69 6.09 -5.01
CA ASP A 45 -4.70 5.31 -5.71
C ASP A 45 -5.36 4.29 -4.77
N ALA A 46 -4.58 3.60 -3.93
CA ALA A 46 -5.10 2.65 -2.95
C ALA A 46 -6.03 3.30 -1.92
N ILE A 47 -5.72 4.53 -1.50
CA ILE A 47 -6.58 5.31 -0.60
C ILE A 47 -7.85 5.76 -1.34
N ALA A 48 -7.71 6.31 -2.55
CA ALA A 48 -8.82 6.81 -3.36
C ALA A 48 -9.83 5.70 -3.71
N ASN A 49 -9.36 4.48 -3.96
CA ASN A 49 -10.19 3.32 -4.26
C ASN A 49 -10.84 2.69 -3.00
N GLY A 50 -10.50 3.16 -1.79
CA GLY A 50 -11.02 2.63 -0.53
C GLY A 50 -10.42 1.27 -0.11
N ASP A 51 -9.36 0.83 -0.80
CA ASP A 51 -8.66 -0.42 -0.53
C ASP A 51 -7.93 -0.37 0.83
N THR A 52 -7.52 0.83 1.26
CA THR A 52 -6.82 1.07 2.52
C THR A 52 -7.20 2.42 3.12
N ASP A 53 -7.00 2.59 4.42
CA ASP A 53 -7.14 3.90 5.08
C ASP A 53 -5.79 4.62 5.15
N LEU A 54 -4.70 3.88 5.30
CA LEU A 54 -3.35 4.42 5.45
C LEU A 54 -2.33 3.59 4.65
N VAL A 55 -1.22 4.23 4.28
CA VAL A 55 -0.08 3.59 3.61
C VAL A 55 1.18 3.80 4.45
N ALA A 56 1.89 2.71 4.74
CA ALA A 56 3.13 2.73 5.49
C ALA A 56 4.35 2.60 4.56
N TYR A 57 5.25 3.59 4.64
CA TYR A 57 6.47 3.67 3.85
C TYR A 57 7.69 3.37 4.72
N GLY A 58 8.34 2.22 4.50
CA GLY A 58 9.54 1.82 5.25
C GLY A 58 10.83 2.28 4.59
N ARG A 59 11.29 1.55 3.56
CA ARG A 59 12.54 1.84 2.83
C ARG A 59 12.62 3.27 2.30
N LEU A 60 11.51 3.80 1.77
CA LEU A 60 11.45 5.18 1.30
C LEU A 60 11.69 6.20 2.40
N PHE A 61 11.16 5.95 3.60
CA PHE A 61 11.31 6.84 4.76
C PHE A 61 12.71 6.73 5.38
N LEU A 62 13.30 5.53 5.40
CA LEU A 62 14.70 5.35 5.82
C LEU A 62 15.69 6.11 4.92
N ALA A 63 15.45 6.12 3.61
CA ALA A 63 16.30 6.83 2.64
C ALA A 63 15.99 8.33 2.55
N ASN A 64 14.76 8.75 2.86
CA ASN A 64 14.30 10.13 2.77
C ASN A 64 13.58 10.50 4.07
N PRO A 65 14.27 11.04 5.09
CA PRO A 65 13.64 11.38 6.37
C PRO A 65 12.58 12.49 6.24
N ASP A 66 12.63 13.27 5.16
CA ASP A 66 11.70 14.33 4.79
C ASP A 66 10.60 13.86 3.81
N LEU A 67 10.41 12.54 3.64
CA LEU A 67 9.44 11.95 2.71
C LEU A 67 8.04 12.59 2.75
N PRO A 68 7.44 12.92 3.93
CA PRO A 68 6.13 13.56 3.96
C PRO A 68 6.09 14.88 3.20
N LYS A 69 7.13 15.73 3.32
CA LYS A 69 7.22 17.00 2.59
C LYS A 69 7.42 16.79 1.09
N ARG A 70 8.08 15.70 0.70
CA ARG A 70 8.23 15.34 -0.72
C ARG A 70 6.93 14.82 -1.33
N PHE A 71 6.03 14.32 -0.50
CA PHE A 71 4.75 13.76 -0.90
C PHE A 71 3.58 14.73 -0.76
N GLU A 72 3.81 15.97 -0.30
CA GLU A 72 2.85 17.08 -0.48
C GLU A 72 2.53 17.36 -1.96
#